data_AF-A0A2V2U305-F1
#
_entry.id   AF-A0A2V2U305-F1
#
_cell.length_a   1.000
_cell.length_b   1.000
_cell.length_c   1.000
_cell.angle_alpha   90.00
_cell.angle_beta   90.00
_cell.angle_gamma   90.00
#
_symmetry.space_group_name_H-M   'P 1'
#
loop_
_entity.id
_entity.type
_entity.pdbx_description
1 polymer ?
#
loop_
_entity_poly.entity_id
_entity_poly.type
_entity_poly.pdbx_seq_one_letter_code
_entity_poly.pdbx_strand_id
1 'polypeptide(L)'
;MKKDYIISRIEASQDGSPYVYVAISDPNDYKAGSEKQQNPFGPNMMAFTSPEDLMKNLPKMMSNISRITGGGVVTDSPTFKVSMREYEDMAIKVGDNVTIEIKKSDSSGI
;
A
#
# COMPACT_ATOMS: atom_id res chain seq x y z
N MET A 1 7.48 -5.40 22.49
CA MET A 1 7.70 -4.03 21.96
C MET A 1 6.36 -3.42 21.59
N LYS A 2 6.19 -2.11 21.78
CA LYS A 2 4.99 -1.36 21.34
C LYS A 2 5.45 -0.21 20.46
N LYS A 3 4.79 0.02 19.33
CA LYS A 3 5.09 1.14 18.43
C LYS A 3 3.83 1.64 17.73
N ASP A 4 3.76 2.94 17.54
CA ASP A 4 2.65 3.61 16.85
C ASP A 4 2.90 3.68 15.34
N TYR A 5 1.82 3.52 14.59
CA TYR A 5 1.78 3.52 13.14
C TYR A 5 0.52 4.26 12.66
N ILE A 6 0.50 4.59 11.38
CA ILE A 6 -0.71 5.06 10.69
C ILE A 6 -1.21 3.97 9.75
N ILE A 7 -2.52 3.71 9.76
CA ILE A 7 -3.15 2.89 8.71
C ILE A 7 -3.03 3.65 7.39
N SER A 8 -2.16 3.19 6.51
CA SER A 8 -1.84 3.89 5.27
C SER A 8 -2.63 3.39 4.07
N ARG A 9 -3.15 2.16 4.12
CA ARG A 9 -4.00 1.60 3.09
C ARG A 9 -4.85 0.44 3.60
N ILE A 10 -6.04 0.29 3.01
CA ILE A 10 -6.94 -0.85 3.22
C ILE A 10 -7.41 -1.33 1.84
N GLU A 11 -7.13 -2.58 1.48
CA GLU A 11 -7.52 -3.17 0.18
C GLU A 11 -8.28 -4.49 0.39
N ALA A 12 -9.44 -4.65 -0.25
CA ALA A 12 -10.14 -5.92 -0.27
C ALA A 12 -9.39 -6.95 -1.14
N SER A 13 -9.53 -8.23 -0.82
CA SER A 13 -8.92 -9.29 -1.62
C SER A 13 -9.47 -9.31 -3.05
N GLN A 14 -8.57 -9.35 -4.04
CA GLN A 14 -8.94 -9.30 -5.47
C GLN A 14 -9.56 -10.61 -5.99
N ASP A 15 -9.38 -11.71 -5.26
CA ASP A 15 -9.94 -13.02 -5.56
C ASP A 15 -11.36 -13.23 -5.01
N GLY A 16 -11.96 -12.18 -4.41
CA GLY A 16 -13.31 -12.24 -3.83
C GLY A 16 -13.39 -12.98 -2.50
N SER A 17 -12.25 -13.41 -1.94
CA SER A 17 -12.22 -13.99 -0.61
C SER A 17 -12.51 -12.92 0.47
N PRO A 18 -13.12 -13.29 1.62
CA PRO A 18 -13.60 -12.33 2.62
C PRO A 18 -12.46 -11.84 3.52
N TYR A 19 -11.42 -11.29 2.89
CA TYR A 19 -10.24 -10.77 3.56
C TYR A 19 -9.91 -9.37 3.06
N VAL A 20 -9.21 -8.65 3.93
CA VAL A 20 -8.71 -7.31 3.71
C VAL A 20 -7.22 -7.28 4.03
N TYR A 21 -6.48 -6.52 3.25
CA TYR A 21 -5.06 -6.25 3.45
C TYR A 21 -4.92 -4.85 4.02
N VAL A 22 -4.31 -4.77 5.20
CA VAL A 22 -4.12 -3.51 5.92
C VAL A 22 -2.64 -3.18 5.93
N ALA A 23 -2.27 -2.08 5.29
CA ALA A 23 -0.91 -1.57 5.27
C ALA A 23 -0.72 -0.49 6.33
N ILE A 24 0.46 -0.50 6.96
CA ILE A 24 0.84 0.46 8.00
C ILE A 24 2.10 1.21 7.64
N SER A 25 2.16 2.48 7.99
CA SER A 25 3.32 3.34 7.76
C SER A 25 3.78 3.99 9.05
N ASP A 26 5.08 4.31 9.13
CA ASP A 26 5.60 5.12 10.23
C ASP A 26 4.90 6.49 10.23
N PRO A 27 4.51 7.05 11.39
CA PRO A 27 3.86 8.34 11.44
C PRO A 27 4.67 9.48 10.82
N ASN A 28 6.00 9.38 10.80
CA ASN A 28 6.87 10.39 10.19
C ASN A 28 6.91 10.30 8.65
N ASP A 29 6.64 9.12 8.10
CA ASP A 29 6.66 8.86 6.66
C ASP A 29 5.26 8.95 6.03
N TYR A 30 4.20 8.91 6.85
CA TYR A 30 2.83 9.00 6.38
C TYR A 30 2.51 10.39 5.82
N LYS A 31 2.22 10.45 4.53
CA LYS A 31 1.79 11.66 3.84
C LYS A 31 0.33 11.55 3.44
N ALA A 32 -0.56 12.04 4.31
CA ALA A 32 -2.00 12.09 4.08
C ALA A 32 -2.32 12.69 2.69
N GLY A 33 -3.04 11.94 1.85
CA GLY A 33 -3.43 12.38 0.51
C GLY A 33 -2.47 12.03 -0.62
N SER A 34 -1.35 11.36 -0.36
CA SER A 34 -0.44 10.86 -1.43
C SER A 34 -1.00 9.64 -2.17
N GLU A 35 -2.09 9.05 -1.66
CA GLU A 35 -2.87 8.02 -2.35
C GLU A 35 -3.71 8.59 -3.50
N LYS A 36 -3.86 9.92 -3.58
CA LYS A 36 -4.38 10.54 -4.80
C LYS A 36 -3.29 10.51 -5.86
N GLN A 37 -3.36 9.44 -6.64
CA GLN A 37 -2.81 9.39 -7.98
C GLN A 37 -1.31 9.65 -7.96
N GLN A 38 -0.55 8.62 -7.58
CA GLN A 38 0.76 8.44 -8.19
C GLN A 38 0.45 8.24 -9.67
N ASN A 39 0.35 9.36 -10.41
CA ASN A 39 0.13 9.36 -11.83
C ASN A 39 1.21 8.41 -12.37
N PRO A 40 0.87 7.33 -13.07
CA PRO A 40 1.88 6.37 -13.51
C PRO A 40 2.96 7.01 -14.41
N PHE A 41 2.68 8.23 -14.87
CA PHE A 41 3.50 9.10 -15.70
C PHE A 41 4.39 10.05 -14.87
N GLY A 42 4.35 9.96 -13.54
CA GLY A 42 5.02 10.87 -12.61
C GLY A 42 4.55 12.33 -12.74
N PRO A 43 5.17 13.27 -12.00
CA PRO A 43 5.00 14.72 -12.22
C PRO A 43 5.60 15.20 -13.56
N ASN A 44 6.20 14.30 -14.34
CA ASN A 44 6.94 14.59 -15.57
C ASN A 44 6.09 14.58 -16.85
N MET A 45 4.75 14.70 -16.77
CA MET A 45 3.97 14.93 -18.00
C MET A 45 4.35 16.23 -18.73
N MET A 46 5.05 17.16 -18.07
CA MET A 46 5.66 18.33 -18.73
C MET A 46 7.03 18.06 -19.39
N ALA A 47 7.59 16.86 -19.28
CA ALA A 47 8.91 16.51 -19.82
C ALA A 47 8.86 15.91 -21.24
N PHE A 48 7.68 15.57 -21.76
CA PHE A 48 7.53 15.08 -23.13
C PHE A 48 7.39 16.27 -24.08
N THR A 49 8.47 16.58 -24.79
CA THR A 49 8.48 17.69 -25.75
C THR A 49 7.93 17.29 -27.13
N SER A 50 7.77 15.99 -27.41
CA SER A 50 7.34 15.47 -28.74
C SER A 50 6.63 14.09 -28.70
N PRO A 51 5.75 13.77 -29.68
CA PRO A 51 5.10 12.46 -29.83
C PRO A 51 6.07 11.27 -30.00
N GLU A 52 7.18 11.45 -30.72
CA GLU A 52 8.24 10.43 -30.85
C GLU A 52 8.88 10.05 -29.51
N ASP A 53 9.01 11.01 -28.60
CA ASP A 53 9.63 10.80 -27.28
C ASP A 53 8.69 10.00 -26.37
N LEU A 54 7.39 10.27 -26.49
CA LEU A 54 6.36 9.48 -25.85
C LEU A 54 6.42 8.01 -26.32
N MET A 55 6.47 7.74 -27.64
CA MET A 55 6.52 6.37 -28.15
C MET A 55 7.79 5.61 -27.72
N LYS A 56 8.94 6.29 -27.62
CA LYS A 56 10.20 5.69 -27.17
C LYS A 56 10.21 5.36 -25.69
N ASN A 57 9.55 6.18 -24.86
CA ASN A 57 9.49 5.99 -23.41
C ASN A 57 8.24 5.24 -22.94
N LEU A 58 7.24 5.06 -23.80
CA LEU A 58 6.01 4.34 -23.52
C LEU A 58 6.24 2.92 -23.00
N PRO A 59 7.16 2.10 -23.55
CA PRO A 59 7.40 0.75 -23.02
C PRO A 59 7.94 0.76 -21.58
N LYS A 60 8.83 1.71 -21.24
CA LYS A 60 9.35 1.88 -19.88
C LYS A 60 8.26 2.35 -18.92
N MET A 61 7.42 3.26 -19.39
CA MET A 61 6.30 3.78 -18.64
C MET A 61 5.22 2.72 -18.40
N MET A 62 4.91 1.91 -19.40
CA MET A 62 4.01 0.75 -19.29
C MET A 62 4.58 -0.34 -18.39
N SER A 63 5.90 -0.53 -18.36
CA SER A 63 6.56 -1.42 -17.40
C SER A 63 6.39 -0.93 -15.96
N ASN A 64 6.51 0.38 -15.72
CA ASN A 64 6.26 0.97 -14.41
C ASN A 64 4.77 0.95 -14.03
N ILE A 65 3.86 1.19 -14.99
CA ILE A 65 2.41 1.02 -14.82
C ILE A 65 2.08 -0.43 -14.46
N SER A 66 2.64 -1.40 -15.19
CA SER A 66 2.41 -2.83 -14.95
C SER A 66 2.84 -3.27 -13.55
N ARG A 67 3.92 -2.68 -13.01
CA ARG A 67 4.30 -2.88 -11.60
C ARG A 67 3.32 -2.28 -10.60
N ILE A 68 2.56 -1.26 -11.00
CA ILE A 68 1.56 -0.59 -10.17
C ILE A 68 0.18 -1.26 -10.31
N THR A 69 -0.16 -1.79 -11.49
CA THR A 69 -1.51 -2.29 -11.82
C THR A 69 -1.62 -3.81 -11.97
N GLY A 70 -0.50 -4.54 -12.11
CA GLY A 70 -0.47 -5.94 -12.56
C GLY A 70 -0.30 -7.01 -11.49
N GLY A 71 -0.25 -6.64 -10.21
CA GLY A 71 -0.15 -7.62 -9.14
C GLY A 71 0.45 -6.99 -7.90
N GLY A 72 -0.42 -6.74 -6.92
CA GLY A 72 -0.11 -6.34 -5.55
C GLY A 72 1.00 -5.32 -5.45
N VAL A 73 0.65 -4.04 -5.31
CA VAL A 73 1.63 -3.04 -4.88
C VAL A 73 2.19 -3.53 -3.55
N VAL A 74 3.35 -4.19 -3.60
CA VAL A 74 4.22 -4.38 -2.44
C VAL A 74 4.82 -3.00 -2.22
N THR A 75 4.00 -2.11 -1.68
CA THR A 75 4.51 -0.96 -0.94
C THR A 75 5.37 -1.54 0.17
N ASP A 76 6.61 -1.07 0.32
CA ASP A 76 7.53 -1.44 1.42
C ASP A 76 6.92 -1.28 2.84
N SER A 77 5.71 -0.75 2.96
CA SER A 77 4.93 -0.75 4.20
C SER A 77 4.52 -2.17 4.60
N PRO A 78 4.85 -2.61 5.83
CA PRO A 78 4.33 -3.85 6.39
C PRO A 78 2.82 -3.95 6.19
N THR A 79 2.37 -5.09 5.70
CA THR A 79 0.96 -5.35 5.40
C THR A 79 0.57 -6.65 6.05
N PHE A 80 -0.59 -6.67 6.70
CA PHE A 80 -1.14 -7.87 7.30
C PHE A 80 -2.53 -8.16 6.75
N LYS A 81 -2.85 -9.45 6.65
CA LYS A 81 -4.13 -9.95 6.16
C LYS A 81 -5.05 -10.16 7.36
N VAL A 82 -6.26 -9.63 7.29
CA VAL A 82 -7.32 -9.83 8.28
C VAL A 82 -8.59 -10.31 7.59
N SER A 83 -9.43 -11.05 8.31
CA SER A 83 -10.77 -11.36 7.81
C SER A 83 -11.66 -10.12 7.81
N MET A 84 -12.70 -10.11 6.98
CA MET A 84 -13.67 -9.01 6.93
C MET A 84 -14.31 -8.76 8.30
N ARG A 85 -14.59 -9.83 9.06
CA ARG A 85 -15.16 -9.74 10.42
C ARG A 85 -14.20 -9.06 11.39
N GLU A 86 -12.93 -9.45 11.42
CA GLU A 86 -11.93 -8.81 12.29
C GLU A 86 -11.76 -7.33 11.92
N TYR A 87 -11.76 -7.00 10.63
CA TYR A 87 -11.70 -5.63 10.16
C TYR A 87 -12.89 -4.78 10.67
N GLU A 88 -14.10 -5.32 10.60
CA GLU A 88 -15.31 -4.68 11.13
C GLU A 88 -15.22 -4.48 12.66
N ASP A 89 -14.79 -5.52 13.38
CA ASP A 89 -14.64 -5.47 14.84
C ASP A 89 -13.56 -4.45 15.29
N MET A 90 -12.50 -4.27 14.49
CA MET A 90 -11.44 -3.30 14.76
C MET A 90 -11.86 -1.84 14.52
N ALA A 91 -12.86 -1.60 13.67
CA ALA A 91 -13.38 -0.27 13.32
C ALA A 91 -12.30 0.75 12.89
N ILE A 92 -11.24 0.27 12.23
CA ILE A 92 -10.12 1.09 11.74
C ILE A 92 -10.41 1.66 10.35
N LYS A 93 -9.85 2.84 10.06
CA LYS A 93 -9.86 3.46 8.73
C LYS A 93 -8.48 3.98 8.34
N VAL A 94 -8.29 4.25 7.05
CA VAL A 94 -7.08 4.93 6.55
C VAL A 94 -6.92 6.28 7.26
N GLY A 95 -5.70 6.55 7.71
CA GLY A 95 -5.32 7.74 8.48
C GLY A 95 -5.42 7.57 9.99
N ASP A 96 -5.98 6.47 10.49
CA ASP A 96 -6.00 6.21 11.93
C ASP A 96 -4.60 5.95 12.47
N ASN A 97 -4.32 6.55 13.63
CA ASN A 97 -3.15 6.19 14.42
C ASN A 97 -3.47 4.93 15.24
N VAL A 98 -2.61 3.92 15.12
CA VAL A 98 -2.76 2.62 15.79
C VAL A 98 -1.47 2.24 16.49
N THR A 99 -1.59 1.61 17.66
CA THR A 99 -0.45 1.03 18.37
C THR A 99 -0.40 -0.46 18.10
N ILE A 100 0.75 -0.95 17.64
CA ILE A 100 1.01 -2.38 17.48
C ILE A 100 1.90 -2.87 18.61
N GLU A 101 1.45 -3.92 19.29
CA GLU A 101 2.21 -4.63 20.31
C GLU A 101 2.69 -5.97 19.77
N ILE A 102 4.01 -6.15 19.68
CA ILE A 102 4.63 -7.42 19.32
C ILE A 102 5.22 -8.04 20.58
N LYS A 103 4.77 -9.25 20.92
CA LYS A 103 5.32 -10.08 22.00
C LYS A 103 5.96 -11.32 21.39
N LYS A 104 7.18 -11.64 21.82
CA LYS A 104 7.77 -12.95 21.54
C LYS A 104 6.90 -13.99 22.24
N SER A 105 6.46 -15.02 21.52
CA SER A 105 5.82 -16.18 22.14
C SER A 105 6.88 -17.03 22.83
N ASP A 106 6.67 -17.37 24.10
CA ASP A 106 7.55 -18.24 24.88
C ASP A 106 7.33 -19.74 24.62
N SER A 107 6.57 -20.08 23.58
CA SER A 107 6.38 -21.47 23.15
C SER A 107 7.64 -22.00 22.47
N SER A 108 8.50 -22.68 23.25
CA SER A 108 9.41 -23.69 22.73
C SER A 108 8.61 -24.94 22.38
N GLY A 109 8.35 -25.20 21.11
CA GLY A 109 7.64 -26.37 20.59
C GLY A 109 6.47 -25.94 19.72
N ILE A 110 6.39 -26.33 18.45
CA ILE A 110 6.69 -27.65 17.86
C ILE A 110 7.74 -27.52 16.74
#